data_AF-A0A820D671-F1
#
_entry.id   AF-A0A820D671-F1
#
_cell.length_a   1.000
_cell.length_b   1.000
_cell.length_c   1.000
_cell.angle_alpha   90.00
_cell.angle_beta   90.00
_cell.angle_gamma   90.00
#
_symmetry.space_group_name_H-M   'P 1'
#
loop_
_entity.id
_entity.type
_entity.pdbx_description
1 polymer ?
#
loop_
_entity_poly.entity_id
_entity_poly.type
_entity_poly.pdbx_seq_one_letter_code
_entity_poly.pdbx_strand_id
1 'polypeptide(L)'
;MTPSKRTSLITTNYTGHIEDTSILQRFLCTDLSNQRIPVTPLFIAHYHAYPCTVIIQASTSLGKLHVPSIRRYLEIDHKHNSTEDIIKREYHPIVRSFYITNFLANLGNGIMIDCENCQLINDIENPNKYKSDGYYDYFLIVEKLRINYLPEHDIYVNDELASKLSSFYVLQSKSTIIQVF
;
A
#
# COMPACT_ATOMS: atom_id res chain seq x y z
N MET A 1 -25.72 20.11 3.38
CA MET A 1 -25.77 18.69 3.78
C MET A 1 -24.45 18.04 3.35
N THR A 2 -23.56 17.76 4.29
CA THR A 2 -22.26 17.12 4.04
C THR A 2 -22.45 15.60 4.01
N PRO A 3 -22.00 14.88 2.96
CA PRO A 3 -22.07 13.43 2.98
C PRO A 3 -21.01 12.89 3.95
N SER A 4 -21.48 12.11 4.92
CA SER A 4 -20.67 11.38 5.89
C SER A 4 -19.69 10.45 5.14
N LYS A 5 -18.39 10.72 5.27
CA LYS A 5 -17.30 9.86 4.80
C LYS A 5 -17.30 8.57 5.63
N ARG A 6 -17.79 7.46 5.08
CA ARG A 6 -17.55 6.13 5.65
C ARG A 6 -16.58 5.37 4.76
N THR A 7 -15.35 5.24 5.24
CA THR A 7 -14.37 4.27 4.73
C THR A 7 -14.78 2.89 5.20
N SER A 8 -14.79 1.88 4.33
CA SER A 8 -15.03 0.50 4.72
C SER A 8 -13.71 -0.13 5.17
N LEU A 9 -13.54 -0.35 6.47
CA LEU A 9 -12.49 -1.22 7.02
C LEU A 9 -12.97 -2.67 6.96
N ILE A 10 -12.18 -3.54 6.32
CA ILE A 10 -12.36 -4.99 6.38
C ILE A 10 -11.18 -5.54 7.17
N THR A 11 -11.47 -6.08 8.35
CA THR A 11 -10.50 -6.68 9.26
C THR A 11 -10.65 -8.20 9.20
N THR A 12 -9.55 -8.92 9.01
CA THR A 12 -9.53 -10.40 9.08
C THR A 12 -8.56 -10.79 10.19
N ASN A 13 -9.04 -11.48 11.23
CA ASN A 13 -8.24 -11.89 12.39
C ASN A 13 -7.94 -13.39 12.30
N TYR A 14 -6.66 -13.76 12.21
CA TYR A 14 -6.18 -15.13 12.39
C TYR A 14 -5.09 -15.14 13.47
N THR A 15 -5.35 -15.78 14.60
CA THR A 15 -4.40 -15.91 15.71
C THR A 15 -3.87 -17.34 15.76
N GLY A 16 -2.60 -17.53 15.39
CA GLY A 16 -1.89 -18.79 15.55
C GLY A 16 -0.39 -18.55 15.65
N HIS A 17 0.24 -19.07 16.71
CA HIS A 17 1.69 -19.19 16.80
C HIS A 17 2.15 -20.33 15.89
N ILE A 18 3.16 -20.09 15.06
CA ILE A 18 3.69 -21.09 14.13
C ILE A 18 5.07 -21.52 14.62
N GLU A 19 5.17 -22.74 15.16
CA GLU A 19 6.44 -23.34 15.60
C GLU A 19 7.19 -24.08 14.47
N ASP A 20 6.66 -24.05 13.23
CA ASP A 20 7.04 -25.02 12.19
C ASP A 20 7.91 -24.41 11.07
N THR A 21 9.21 -24.68 11.12
CA THR A 21 10.22 -24.25 10.14
C THR A 21 9.98 -24.79 8.72
N SER A 22 9.15 -25.82 8.59
CA SER A 22 8.76 -26.43 7.30
C SER A 22 7.87 -25.53 6.44
N ILE A 23 7.12 -24.60 7.06
CA ILE A 23 6.25 -23.64 6.35
C ILE A 23 7.10 -22.57 5.64
N LEU A 24 8.20 -22.14 6.25
CA LEU A 24 9.11 -21.13 5.70
C LEU A 24 9.76 -21.60 4.40
N GLN A 25 10.23 -22.85 4.38
CA GLN A 25 10.85 -23.45 3.19
C GLN A 25 9.89 -23.56 2.01
N ARG A 26 8.60 -23.80 2.27
CA ARG A 26 7.59 -23.97 1.22
C ARG A 26 7.22 -22.67 0.51
N PHE A 27 7.35 -21.52 1.18
CA PHE A 27 7.05 -20.20 0.61
C PHE A 27 8.24 -19.56 -0.10
N LEU A 28 9.47 -19.83 0.35
CA LEU A 28 10.69 -19.28 -0.25
C LEU A 28 11.04 -19.90 -1.61
N CYS A 29 10.45 -21.04 -1.98
CA CYS A 29 10.78 -21.80 -3.20
C CYS A 29 9.89 -21.51 -4.42
N THR A 30 9.02 -20.50 -4.39
CA THR A 30 8.15 -20.18 -5.54
C THR A 30 8.84 -19.19 -6.48
N ASP A 31 8.91 -19.51 -7.78
CA ASP A 31 9.53 -18.73 -8.85
C ASP A 31 9.05 -17.25 -8.84
N LEU A 32 9.93 -16.35 -8.37
CA LEU A 32 9.64 -14.93 -8.08
C LEU A 32 9.65 -14.03 -9.33
N SER A 33 9.84 -14.59 -10.53
CA SER A 33 10.03 -13.83 -11.76
C SER A 33 8.82 -12.96 -12.15
N ASN A 34 7.61 -13.28 -11.66
CA ASN A 34 6.38 -12.50 -11.91
C ASN A 34 5.42 -12.39 -10.70
N GLN A 35 5.80 -12.85 -9.51
CA GLN A 35 4.89 -12.97 -8.38
C GLN A 35 4.90 -11.74 -7.46
N ARG A 36 3.69 -11.38 -7.02
CA ARG A 36 3.37 -10.46 -5.94
C ARG A 36 4.27 -10.71 -4.72
N ILE A 37 4.68 -9.64 -4.00
CA ILE A 37 5.50 -9.78 -2.79
C ILE A 37 4.76 -10.74 -1.83
N PRO A 38 5.38 -11.84 -1.35
CA PRO A 38 4.71 -12.81 -0.48
C PRO A 38 4.67 -12.29 0.96
N VAL A 39 3.84 -11.27 1.20
CA VAL A 39 3.82 -10.51 2.47
C VAL A 39 3.51 -11.39 3.67
N THR A 40 2.47 -12.23 3.61
CA THR A 40 2.09 -13.09 4.75
C THR A 40 3.20 -14.08 5.12
N PRO A 41 3.82 -14.81 4.17
CA PRO A 41 5.01 -15.60 4.46
C PRO A 41 6.17 -14.81 5.08
N LEU A 42 6.45 -13.61 4.57
CA LEU A 42 7.52 -12.76 5.11
C LEU A 42 7.21 -12.29 6.53
N PHE A 43 5.95 -11.96 6.81
CA PHE A 43 5.50 -11.59 8.14
C PHE A 43 5.67 -12.75 9.12
N ILE A 44 5.23 -13.95 8.73
CA ILE A 44 5.38 -15.17 9.53
C ILE A 44 6.87 -15.48 9.79
N ALA A 45 7.72 -15.33 8.77
CA ALA A 45 9.16 -15.55 8.89
C ALA A 45 9.83 -14.60 9.88
N HIS A 46 9.34 -13.37 9.95
CA HIS A 46 9.96 -12.33 10.75
C HIS A 46 9.41 -12.27 12.19
N TYR A 47 8.10 -12.49 12.36
CA TYR A 47 7.40 -12.33 13.64
C TYR A 47 6.88 -13.64 14.26
N HIS A 48 7.01 -14.78 13.58
CA HIS A 48 6.58 -16.09 14.07
C HIS A 48 5.08 -16.16 14.46
N ALA A 49 4.26 -15.36 13.80
CA ALA A 49 2.81 -15.26 14.04
C ALA A 49 2.05 -14.99 12.73
N TYR A 50 0.80 -15.44 12.68
CA TYR A 50 -0.13 -15.00 11.63
C TYR A 50 -0.53 -13.53 11.85
N PRO A 51 -0.50 -12.68 10.81
CA PRO A 51 -0.89 -11.29 10.94
C PRO A 51 -2.41 -11.12 11.00
N CYS A 52 -2.86 -10.15 11.78
CA CYS A 52 -4.10 -9.42 11.50
C CYS A 52 -3.89 -8.54 10.25
N THR A 53 -4.94 -8.35 9.45
CA THR A 53 -4.84 -7.54 8.23
C THR A 53 -5.93 -6.48 8.17
N VAL A 54 -5.51 -5.24 7.92
CA VAL A 54 -6.37 -4.12 7.54
C VAL A 54 -6.09 -3.74 6.09
N ILE A 55 -7.15 -3.60 5.30
CA ILE A 55 -7.07 -3.12 3.91
C ILE A 55 -7.61 -1.69 3.86
N ILE A 56 -6.76 -0.77 3.39
CA ILE A 56 -7.14 0.60 3.09
C ILE A 56 -7.41 0.69 1.61
N GLN A 57 -8.63 1.12 1.29
CA GLN A 57 -9.06 1.44 -0.07
C GLN A 57 -9.76 2.78 -0.01
N ALA A 58 -9.61 3.60 -1.05
CA ALA A 58 -10.37 4.84 -1.12
C ALA A 58 -11.88 4.55 -1.16
N SER A 59 -12.67 5.40 -0.53
CA SER A 59 -14.13 5.22 -0.38
C SER A 59 -14.91 5.34 -1.69
N THR A 60 -14.26 5.77 -2.77
CA THR A 60 -14.89 5.92 -4.09
C THR A 60 -14.11 5.11 -5.12
N SER A 61 -14.79 4.65 -6.17
CA SER A 61 -14.16 3.88 -7.25
C SER A 61 -13.05 4.66 -7.98
N LEU A 62 -13.12 5.99 -7.95
CA LEU A 62 -12.15 6.91 -8.54
C LEU A 62 -11.05 7.32 -7.57
N GLY A 63 -11.27 7.14 -6.27
CA GLY A 63 -10.27 7.47 -5.26
C GLY A 63 -9.10 6.50 -5.37
N LYS A 64 -7.88 7.05 -5.40
CA LYS A 64 -6.63 6.29 -5.40
C LYS A 64 -5.73 6.87 -4.32
N LEU A 65 -4.92 6.04 -3.69
CA LEU A 65 -3.98 6.47 -2.66
C LEU A 65 -2.68 6.95 -3.30
N HIS A 66 -2.15 8.07 -2.84
CA HIS A 66 -0.93 8.69 -3.34
C HIS A 66 0.30 8.08 -2.65
N VAL A 67 1.02 7.24 -3.38
CA VAL A 67 2.11 6.40 -2.86
C VAL A 67 3.26 7.24 -2.26
N PRO A 68 3.73 8.32 -2.89
CA PRO A 68 4.83 9.11 -2.34
C PRO A 68 4.48 9.84 -1.05
N SER A 69 3.22 10.29 -0.90
CA SER A 69 2.73 10.85 0.37
C SER A 69 2.73 9.80 1.49
N ILE A 70 2.31 8.57 1.19
CA ILE A 70 2.38 7.45 2.14
C ILE A 70 3.82 7.20 2.56
N ARG A 71 4.74 7.01 1.60
CA ARG A 71 6.15 6.73 1.92
C ARG A 71 6.80 7.85 2.73
N ARG A 72 6.56 9.11 2.37
CA ARG A 72 7.05 10.27 3.12
C ARG A 72 6.52 10.30 4.55
N TYR A 73 5.25 9.97 4.74
CA TYR A 73 4.66 9.87 6.09
C TYR A 73 5.33 8.78 6.92
N LEU A 74 5.61 7.61 6.34
CA LEU A 74 6.35 6.54 7.04
C LEU A 74 7.77 6.99 7.39
N GLU A 75 8.52 7.56 6.44
CA GLU A 75 9.92 7.96 6.64
C GLU A 75 10.07 9.10 7.66
N ILE A 76 9.20 10.11 7.61
CA ILE A 76 9.33 11.32 8.45
C ILE A 76 8.59 11.15 9.78
N ASP A 77 7.29 10.83 9.73
CA ASP A 77 6.43 10.88 10.91
C ASP A 77 6.57 9.60 11.75
N HIS A 78 6.77 8.44 11.11
CA HIS A 78 7.07 7.18 11.80
C HIS A 78 8.56 6.88 11.96
N LYS A 79 9.44 7.77 11.46
CA LYS A 79 10.90 7.58 11.48
C LYS A 79 11.32 6.22 10.91
N HIS A 80 10.55 5.73 9.93
CA HIS A 80 10.78 4.43 9.33
C HIS A 80 12.08 4.43 8.52
N ASN A 81 12.91 3.42 8.73
CA ASN A 81 14.12 3.22 7.93
C ASN A 81 13.81 2.41 6.67
N SER A 82 13.74 3.09 5.53
CA SER A 82 13.39 2.47 4.25
C SER A 82 14.51 1.64 3.59
N THR A 83 15.69 1.50 4.21
CA THR A 83 16.77 0.65 3.65
C THR A 83 16.44 -0.84 3.67
N GLU A 84 15.56 -1.26 4.56
CA GLU A 84 15.11 -2.67 4.67
C GLU A 84 13.83 -2.95 3.88
N ASP A 85 13.28 -1.94 3.20
CA ASP A 85 12.09 -2.10 2.39
C ASP A 85 12.36 -3.00 1.18
N ILE A 86 11.42 -3.91 0.91
CA ILE A 86 11.42 -4.68 -0.34
C ILE A 86 10.69 -3.83 -1.38
N ILE A 87 11.40 -3.37 -2.41
CA ILE A 87 10.85 -2.47 -3.43
C ILE A 87 11.05 -3.09 -4.82
N LYS A 88 9.94 -3.29 -5.55
CA LYS A 88 9.95 -3.62 -6.97
C LYS A 88 9.75 -2.35 -7.79
N ARG A 89 10.56 -2.19 -8.84
CA ARG A 89 10.51 -1.03 -9.74
C ARG A 89 10.41 -1.46 -11.20
N GLU A 90 9.74 -0.64 -12.00
CA GLU A 90 9.66 -0.78 -13.44
C GLU A 90 9.99 0.53 -14.14
N TYR A 91 10.50 0.45 -15.36
CA TYR A 91 10.82 1.62 -16.16
C TYR A 91 9.57 2.10 -16.91
N HIS A 92 9.25 3.38 -16.79
CA HIS A 92 8.18 4.00 -17.55
C HIS A 92 8.73 4.80 -18.74
N PRO A 93 8.40 4.44 -19.99
CA PRO A 93 9.05 4.99 -21.17
C PRO A 93 8.75 6.47 -21.42
N ILE A 94 7.53 6.93 -21.13
CA ILE A 94 7.12 8.33 -21.38
C ILE A 94 7.84 9.30 -20.43
N VAL A 95 7.78 9.06 -19.12
CA VAL A 95 8.47 9.90 -18.12
C VAL A 95 9.97 9.59 -18.01
N ARG A 96 10.46 8.56 -18.72
CA ARG A 96 11.85 8.10 -18.77
C ARG A 96 12.47 7.87 -17.39
N SER A 97 11.69 7.30 -16.47
CA SER A 97 12.10 7.08 -15.08
C SER A 97 11.64 5.73 -14.57
N PHE A 98 12.35 5.19 -13.56
CA PHE A 98 11.90 4.04 -12.81
C PHE A 98 10.90 4.46 -11.73
N TYR A 99 9.81 3.72 -11.61
CA TYR A 99 8.80 3.95 -10.59
C TYR A 99 8.56 2.66 -9.80
N ILE A 100 8.04 2.82 -8.58
CA ILE A 100 7.73 1.70 -7.70
C ILE A 100 6.44 1.06 -8.19
N THR A 101 6.46 -0.25 -8.47
CA THR A 101 5.25 -1.03 -8.79
C THR A 101 4.71 -1.77 -7.58
N ASN A 102 5.60 -2.19 -6.68
CA ASN A 102 5.24 -2.80 -5.41
C ASN A 102 6.25 -2.36 -4.34
N PHE A 103 5.79 -2.17 -3.12
CA PHE A 103 6.70 -2.09 -1.97
C PHE A 103 6.11 -2.77 -0.75
N LEU A 104 7.00 -3.28 0.09
CA LEU A 104 6.71 -3.78 1.43
C LEU A 104 7.63 -3.05 2.40
N ALA A 105 7.04 -2.25 3.28
CA ALA A 105 7.73 -1.54 4.34
C ALA A 105 7.53 -2.28 5.66
N ASN A 106 8.62 -2.70 6.29
CA ASN A 106 8.59 -3.30 7.62
C ASN A 106 8.84 -2.21 8.66
N LEU A 107 7.80 -1.76 9.35
CA LEU A 107 7.91 -0.69 10.35
C LEU A 107 8.55 -1.16 11.66
N GLY A 108 8.88 -2.45 11.78
CA GLY A 108 9.29 -3.06 13.04
C GLY A 108 8.10 -3.30 13.96
N ASN A 109 8.38 -3.92 15.12
CA ASN A 109 7.39 -4.16 16.18
C ASN A 109 6.08 -4.81 15.67
N GLY A 110 6.18 -5.80 14.79
CA GLY A 110 5.02 -6.54 14.35
C GLY A 110 4.12 -5.79 13.37
N ILE A 111 4.59 -4.77 12.63
CA ILE A 111 3.79 -4.04 11.63
C ILE A 111 4.50 -4.01 10.27
N MET A 112 3.82 -4.50 9.23
CA MET A 112 4.26 -4.43 7.84
C MET A 112 3.21 -3.80 6.95
N ILE A 113 3.61 -2.86 6.10
CA ILE A 113 2.73 -2.21 5.13
C ILE A 113 3.09 -2.66 3.72
N ASP A 114 2.12 -3.26 3.04
CA ASP A 114 2.26 -3.68 1.65
C ASP A 114 1.42 -2.86 0.69
N CYS A 115 2.04 -2.55 -0.44
CA CYS A 115 1.47 -1.78 -1.53
C CYS A 115 1.79 -2.50 -2.83
N GLU A 116 0.76 -2.75 -3.64
CA GLU A 116 0.87 -3.58 -4.83
C GLU A 116 0.14 -2.95 -6.00
N ASN A 117 0.67 -3.16 -7.21
CA ASN A 117 0.11 -2.65 -8.45
C ASN A 117 0.02 -1.12 -8.45
N CYS A 118 1.06 -0.46 -7.97
CA CYS A 118 1.21 0.98 -8.10
C CYS A 118 1.30 1.36 -9.59
N GLN A 119 0.64 2.45 -9.96
CA GLN A 119 0.53 2.93 -11.34
C GLN A 119 0.86 4.41 -11.42
N LEU A 120 1.55 4.80 -12.49
CA LEU A 120 1.69 6.21 -12.85
C LEU A 120 0.51 6.63 -13.72
N ILE A 121 -0.27 7.61 -13.28
CA ILE A 121 -1.41 8.15 -14.04
C ILE A 121 -1.33 9.69 -14.02
N ASN A 122 -1.61 10.33 -15.16
CA ASN A 122 -1.63 11.79 -15.29
C ASN A 122 -3.04 12.41 -15.37
N ASP A 123 -4.09 11.58 -15.48
CA ASP A 123 -5.47 12.03 -15.45
C ASP A 123 -6.02 12.04 -14.00
N ILE A 124 -5.52 13.01 -13.21
CA ILE A 124 -5.77 13.09 -11.77
C ILE A 124 -6.33 14.46 -11.35
N GLU A 125 -7.50 14.44 -10.73
CA GLU A 125 -8.01 15.51 -9.89
C GLU A 125 -7.39 15.43 -8.49
N ASN A 126 -6.70 16.49 -8.08
CA ASN A 126 -5.91 16.50 -6.86
C ASN A 126 -6.46 17.49 -5.82
N PRO A 127 -7.50 17.10 -5.05
CA PRO A 127 -8.13 17.99 -4.06
C PRO A 127 -7.17 18.37 -2.92
N ASN A 128 -6.17 17.52 -2.66
CA ASN A 128 -5.21 17.70 -1.58
C ASN A 128 -3.95 18.47 -2.00
N LYS A 129 -3.89 18.95 -3.26
CA LYS A 129 -2.78 19.75 -3.81
C LYS A 129 -1.40 19.11 -3.61
N TYR A 130 -1.32 17.78 -3.68
CA TYR A 130 -0.02 17.09 -3.71
C TYR A 130 0.80 17.49 -4.92
N LYS A 131 2.13 17.43 -4.81
CA LYS A 131 3.00 17.64 -5.96
C LYS A 131 2.93 16.41 -6.87
N SER A 132 2.96 16.62 -8.19
CA SER A 132 3.17 15.54 -9.14
C SER A 132 4.54 14.89 -8.97
N ASP A 133 4.63 13.61 -9.33
CA ASP A 133 5.80 12.75 -9.08
C ASP A 133 6.82 12.77 -10.23
N GLY A 134 6.54 13.54 -11.28
CA GLY A 134 7.41 13.67 -12.43
C GLY A 134 6.93 14.70 -13.44
N TYR A 135 7.49 14.62 -14.64
CA TYR A 135 7.06 15.42 -15.79
C TYR A 135 5.65 15.03 -16.23
N TYR A 136 4.91 15.96 -16.85
CA TYR A 136 3.55 15.75 -17.38
C TYR A 136 2.48 15.40 -16.33
N ASP A 137 2.62 15.91 -15.10
CA ASP A 137 1.61 15.81 -14.05
C ASP A 137 1.18 14.37 -13.68
N TYR A 138 2.09 13.42 -13.84
CA TYR A 138 1.88 12.05 -13.38
C TYR A 138 1.90 11.97 -11.85
N PHE A 139 1.00 11.16 -11.30
CA PHE A 139 0.96 10.75 -9.90
C PHE A 139 1.14 9.23 -9.81
N LEU A 140 1.96 8.79 -8.88
CA LEU A 140 2.12 7.40 -8.50
C LEU A 140 1.06 7.05 -7.48
N ILE A 141 0.13 6.20 -7.90
CA ILE A 141 -1.06 5.88 -7.15
C ILE A 141 -1.23 4.39 -6.96
N VAL A 142 -2.03 4.01 -5.97
CA VAL A 142 -2.43 2.62 -5.73
C VAL A 142 -3.91 2.56 -5.37
N GLU A 143 -4.59 1.48 -5.72
CA GLU A 143 -5.98 1.28 -5.33
C GLU A 143 -6.13 0.88 -3.87
N LYS A 144 -5.23 0.00 -3.40
CA LYS A 144 -5.30 -0.64 -2.09
C LYS A 144 -3.94 -0.66 -1.43
N LEU A 145 -3.93 -0.36 -0.14
CA LEU A 145 -2.80 -0.56 0.75
C LEU A 145 -3.20 -1.60 1.80
N ARG A 146 -2.31 -2.51 2.17
CA ARG A 146 -2.56 -3.46 3.26
C ARG A 146 -1.59 -3.22 4.40
N ILE A 147 -2.10 -3.35 5.61
CA ILE A 147 -1.31 -3.33 6.84
C ILE A 147 -1.48 -4.71 7.49
N ASN A 148 -0.38 -5.42 7.65
CA ASN A 148 -0.28 -6.68 8.37
C ASN A 148 0.32 -6.39 9.74
N TYR A 149 -0.32 -6.83 10.81
CA TYR A 149 0.09 -6.46 12.16
C TYR A 149 -0.16 -7.55 13.20
N LEU A 150 0.57 -7.48 14.33
CA LEU A 150 0.29 -8.32 15.51
C LEU A 150 -0.93 -7.80 16.29
N PRO A 151 -1.76 -8.68 16.89
CA PRO A 151 -3.04 -8.30 17.51
C PRO A 151 -2.96 -7.18 18.57
N GLU A 152 -1.85 -7.05 19.29
CA GLU A 152 -1.62 -5.99 20.28
C GLU A 152 -1.61 -4.58 19.68
N HIS A 153 -1.44 -4.45 18.36
CA HIS A 153 -1.43 -3.17 17.65
C HIS A 153 -2.79 -2.79 17.04
N ASP A 154 -3.87 -3.54 17.32
CA ASP A 154 -5.17 -3.35 16.67
C ASP A 154 -5.73 -1.93 16.80
N ILE A 155 -5.72 -1.36 18.00
CA ILE A 155 -6.20 0.01 18.24
C ILE A 155 -5.38 1.02 17.45
N TYR A 156 -4.05 0.95 17.57
CA TYR A 156 -3.15 1.87 16.88
C TYR A 156 -3.27 1.78 15.35
N VAL A 157 -3.34 0.55 14.81
CA VAL A 157 -3.44 0.33 13.36
C VAL A 157 -4.76 0.85 12.82
N ASN A 158 -5.89 0.55 13.48
CA ASN A 158 -7.21 0.96 12.98
C ASN A 158 -7.48 2.44 13.18
N ASP A 159 -7.22 2.97 14.39
CA ASP A 159 -7.67 4.32 14.76
C ASP A 159 -6.70 5.41 14.31
N GLU A 160 -5.40 5.13 14.30
CA GLU A 160 -4.37 6.13 13.98
C GLU A 160 -3.79 5.91 12.58
N LEU A 161 -3.14 4.77 12.35
CA LEU A 161 -2.34 4.53 11.15
C LEU A 161 -3.22 4.45 9.90
N ALA A 162 -4.25 3.60 9.92
CA ALA A 162 -5.14 3.42 8.77
C ALA A 162 -5.95 4.67 8.45
N SER A 163 -6.43 5.35 9.50
CA SER A 163 -7.12 6.64 9.38
C SER A 163 -6.23 7.68 8.67
N LYS A 164 -4.98 7.84 9.12
CA LYS A 164 -4.04 8.78 8.52
C LYS A 164 -3.71 8.43 7.07
N LEU A 165 -3.37 7.17 6.80
CA LEU A 165 -3.01 6.72 5.45
C LEU A 165 -4.17 6.86 4.45
N SER A 166 -5.42 6.65 4.89
CA SER A 166 -6.61 6.85 4.07
C SER A 166 -6.83 8.30 3.62
N SER A 167 -6.22 9.27 4.31
CA SER A 167 -6.31 10.69 3.95
C SER A 167 -5.44 11.07 2.75
N PHE A 168 -4.45 10.25 2.39
CA PHE A 168 -3.54 10.49 1.27
C PHE A 168 -4.13 10.05 -0.06
N TYR A 169 -5.27 10.61 -0.45
CA TYR A 169 -5.95 10.24 -1.68
C TYR A 169 -5.87 11.32 -2.76
N VAL A 170 -5.93 10.87 -4.00
CA VAL A 170 -6.20 11.68 -5.20
C VAL A 170 -7.39 11.04 -5.92
N LEU A 171 -8.02 11.79 -6.83
CA LEU A 171 -9.17 11.32 -7.59
C LEU A 171 -8.74 11.11 -9.04
N GLN A 172 -8.95 9.94 -9.59
CA GLN A 172 -8.80 9.72 -11.02
C GLN A 172 -9.96 10.41 -11.74
N SER A 173 -9.66 11.25 -12.73
CA SER A 173 -10.71 11.95 -13.46
C SER A 173 -11.60 10.93 -14.20
N LYS A 174 -12.88 11.26 -14.34
CA LYS A 174 -13.74 10.53 -15.28
C LYS A 174 -13.43 11.01 -16.69
N SER A 175 -12.43 10.43 -17.35
CA SER A 175 -12.30 10.62 -18.79
C SER A 175 -13.53 10.00 -19.45
N THR A 176 -14.47 10.85 -19.87
CA THR A 176 -15.59 10.42 -20.70
C THR A 176 -15.00 10.20 -22.08
N ILE A 177 -14.76 8.94 -22.46
CA ILE A 177 -14.49 8.61 -23.85
C ILE A 177 -15.80 8.91 -24.59
N ILE A 178 -15.93 10.09 -25.18
CA ILE A 178 -16.96 10.36 -26.17
C ILE A 178 -16.55 9.53 -27.39
N GLN A 179 -17.12 8.33 -27.53
CA GLN A 179 -17.11 7.63 -28.81
C GLN A 179 -17.95 8.47 -29.76
N VAL A 180 -17.29 9.20 -30.65
CA VAL A 180 -17.93 9.78 -31.83
C VAL A 180 -18.11 8.61 -32.80
N PHE A 181 -19.35 8.18 -32.98
CA PHE A 181 -19.77 7.22 -34.02
C PHE A 181 -19.90 7.93 -35.37
#